data_AF-A0A9W5VHP6-F1
#
_entry.id   AF-A0A9W5VHP6-F1
#
_cell.length_a   1.000
_cell.length_b   1.000
_cell.length_c   1.000
_cell.angle_alpha   90.00
_cell.angle_beta   90.00
_cell.angle_gamma   90.00
#
_symmetry.space_group_name_H-M   'P 1'
#
loop_
_entity.id
_entity.type
_entity.pdbx_description
1 polymer ?
#
loop_
_entity_poly.entity_id
_entity_poly.type
_entity_poly.pdbx_seq_one_letter_code
_entity_poly.pdbx_strand_id
1 'polypeptide(L)'
;MKVVINNIGFETIDVLTNNSTKVFSQIETVFVRYTVVKGKHELSGVTSLEFSEYKHFHYNNLIDHIINGLIVDSNHVTEDM
;
A
#
# COMPACT_ATOMS: atom_id res chain seq x y z
N MET A 1 0.60 19.77 4.01
CA MET A 1 1.17 18.41 4.04
C MET A 1 1.12 17.88 2.63
N LYS A 2 2.19 17.24 2.13
CA LYS A 2 2.27 16.71 0.78
C LYS A 2 2.61 15.23 0.86
N VAL A 3 1.83 14.37 0.21
CA VAL A 3 2.14 12.95 0.04
C VAL A 3 2.58 12.74 -1.40
N VAL A 4 3.74 12.11 -1.59
CA VAL A 4 4.30 11.75 -2.90
C VAL A 4 4.29 10.24 -3.01
N ILE A 5 3.60 9.71 -4.01
CA ILE A 5 3.69 8.30 -4.37
C ILE A 5 4.93 8.15 -5.26
N ASN A 6 5.95 7.49 -4.74
CA ASN A 6 7.23 7.30 -5.42
C ASN A 6 7.16 6.12 -6.39
N ASN A 7 6.46 5.06 -6.00
CA ASN A 7 6.35 3.84 -6.78
C ASN A 7 5.12 3.02 -6.36
N ILE A 8 4.51 2.34 -7.34
CA ILE A 8 3.48 1.32 -7.13
C ILE A 8 3.98 0.02 -7.77
N GLY A 9 4.12 -1.02 -6.96
CA GLY A 9 4.50 -2.37 -7.37
C GLY A 9 3.37 -3.37 -7.17
N PHE A 10 3.47 -4.50 -7.85
CA PHE A 10 2.46 -5.56 -7.82
C PHE A 10 3.13 -6.90 -7.52
N GLU A 11 2.58 -7.66 -6.58
CA GLU A 11 2.90 -9.07 -6.37
C GLU A 11 1.86 -9.94 -7.05
N THR A 12 2.34 -10.97 -7.73
CA THR A 12 1.48 -11.90 -8.45
C THR A 12 1.65 -13.32 -7.95
N ILE A 13 0.55 -14.05 -7.82
CA ILE A 13 0.55 -15.49 -7.58
C ILE A 13 0.20 -16.22 -8.86
N ASP A 14 0.85 -17.36 -9.08
CA ASP A 14 0.55 -18.25 -10.20
C ASP A 14 -0.60 -19.17 -9.82
N VAL A 15 -1.73 -19.03 -10.53
CA VAL A 15 -2.91 -19.86 -10.29
C VAL A 15 -2.91 -21.03 -11.28
N LEU A 16 -2.85 -22.25 -10.74
CA LEU A 16 -3.02 -23.48 -11.49
C LEU A 16 -4.52 -23.81 -11.60
N THR A 17 -5.00 -24.06 -12.81
CA THR A 17 -6.38 -24.54 -13.02
C THR A 17 -6.39 -26.02 -13.35
N ASN A 18 -7.26 -26.77 -12.67
CA ASN A 18 -7.34 -28.23 -12.77
C ASN A 18 -7.67 -28.77 -14.18
N ASN A 19 -8.08 -27.91 -15.12
CA ASN A 19 -8.50 -28.30 -16.47
C ASN A 19 -7.55 -27.88 -17.60
N SER A 20 -6.44 -27.18 -17.32
CA SER A 20 -5.49 -26.81 -18.36
C SER A 20 -4.12 -26.49 -17.81
N THR A 21 -3.07 -26.88 -18.55
CA THR A 21 -1.64 -26.59 -18.34
C THR A 21 -1.29 -25.08 -18.38
N LYS A 22 -2.28 -24.20 -18.26
CA LYS A 22 -2.13 -22.75 -18.31
C LYS A 22 -1.96 -22.22 -16.89
N VAL A 23 -0.75 -21.75 -16.61
CA VAL A 23 -0.46 -20.86 -15.49
C VAL A 23 -0.90 -19.45 -15.91
N PHE A 24 -1.71 -18.80 -15.09
CA PHE A 24 -1.89 -17.36 -15.19
C PHE A 24 -1.50 -16.70 -13.88
N SER A 25 -0.73 -15.62 -13.99
CA SER A 25 -0.31 -14.82 -12.85
C SER A 25 -1.43 -13.83 -12.51
N GLN A 26 -1.99 -13.95 -11.31
CA GLN A 26 -2.98 -13.03 -10.77
C GLN A 26 -2.32 -12.09 -9.78
N ILE A 27 -2.57 -10.79 -9.89
CA ILE A 27 -2.11 -9.81 -8.90
C ILE A 27 -2.87 -10.06 -7.59
N GLU A 28 -2.12 -10.28 -6.52
CA GLU A 28 -2.65 -10.51 -5.17
C GLU A 28 -2.48 -9.25 -4.32
N THR A 29 -1.28 -8.66 -4.32
CA THR A 29 -0.92 -7.56 -3.43
C THR A 29 -0.39 -6.37 -4.24
N VAL A 30 -0.72 -5.16 -3.81
CA VAL A 30 -0.17 -3.90 -4.31
C VAL A 30 0.70 -3.28 -3.24
N PHE A 31 1.94 -2.96 -3.59
CA PHE A 31 2.85 -2.24 -2.71
C PHE A 31 2.98 -0.78 -3.16
N VAL A 32 2.77 0.14 -2.24
CA VAL A 32 2.90 1.58 -2.52
C VAL A 32 4.02 2.14 -1.68
N ARG A 33 5.08 2.61 -2.34
CA ARG A 33 6.17 3.37 -1.70
C ARG A 33 5.83 4.84 -1.75
N TYR A 34 5.86 5.50 -0.61
CA TYR A 34 5.46 6.89 -0.49
C TYR A 34 6.43 7.69 0.37
N THR A 35 6.35 9.01 0.22
CA THR A 35 7.03 10.00 1.05
C THR A 35 6.04 11.06 1.47
N VAL A 36 5.93 11.32 2.78
CA VAL A 36 5.13 12.39 3.36
C VAL A 36 6.04 13.54 3.77
N VAL A 37 5.74 14.73 3.27
CA VAL A 37 6.46 15.98 3.56
C VAL A 37 5.54 16.92 4.36
N LYS A 38 6.02 17.33 5.55
CA LYS A 38 5.35 18.28 6.44
C LYS A 38 6.36 19.34 6.91
N GLY A 39 6.35 20.49 6.24
CA GLY A 39 7.32 21.55 6.52
C GLY A 39 8.74 21.09 6.13
N LYS A 40 9.67 21.06 7.10
CA LYS A 40 11.03 20.55 6.92
C LYS A 40 11.18 19.05 7.20
N HIS A 41 10.11 18.39 7.66
CA HIS A 41 10.14 16.97 8.00
C HIS A 41 9.69 16.14 6.82
N GLU A 42 10.40 15.03 6.59
CA GLU A 42 10.13 14.05 5.56
C GLU A 42 10.13 12.65 6.18
N LEU A 43 9.11 11.86 5.86
CA LEU A 43 9.00 10.46 6.28
C LEU A 43 8.69 9.62 5.05
N SER A 44 9.48 8.58 4.81
CA SER A 44 9.24 7.63 3.72
C SER A 44 8.79 6.28 4.27
N GLY A 45 7.87 5.63 3.57
CA GLY A 45 7.28 4.36 4.00
C GLY A 45 6.82 3.50 2.82
N VAL A 46 6.43 2.28 3.16
CA VAL A 46 5.82 1.32 2.24
C VAL A 46 4.53 0.83 2.88
N THR A 47 3.43 0.81 2.13
CA THR A 47 2.19 0.14 2.53
C THR A 47 1.85 -0.96 1.52
N SER A 48 1.19 -2.01 2.00
CA SER A 48 0.73 -3.16 1.23
C SER A 48 -0.78 -3.26 1.32
N LEU A 49 -1.44 -3.45 0.19
CA LEU A 49 -2.89 -3.54 0.08
C LEU A 49 -3.25 -4.80 -0.71
N GLU A 50 -4.33 -5.47 -0.34
CA GLU A 50 -4.89 -6.50 -1.22
C GLU A 50 -5.34 -5.85 -2.55
N PHE A 51 -5.14 -6.53 -3.67
CA PHE A 51 -5.48 -5.99 -4.99
C PHE A 51 -6.98 -5.76 -5.16
N SER A 52 -7.81 -6.56 -4.47
CA SER A 52 -9.25 -6.36 -4.34
C SER A 52 -9.55 -4.98 -3.76
N GLU A 53 -8.94 -4.64 -2.62
CA GLU A 53 -9.09 -3.35 -1.95
C GLU A 53 -8.57 -2.22 -2.83
N TYR A 54 -7.38 -2.37 -3.42
CA TYR A 54 -6.79 -1.39 -4.33
C TYR A 54 -7.72 -1.01 -5.50
N LYS A 55 -8.46 -1.96 -6.09
CA LYS A 55 -9.44 -1.68 -7.15
C LYS A 55 -10.57 -0.75 -6.72
N HIS A 56 -10.91 -0.76 -5.43
CA HIS A 56 -11.96 0.08 -4.87
C HIS A 56 -11.46 1.46 -4.42
N PHE A 57 -10.14 1.68 -4.39
CA PHE A 57 -9.55 2.96 -4.05
C PHE A 57 -9.61 3.92 -5.25
N HIS A 58 -10.48 4.94 -5.19
CA HIS A 58 -10.22 6.18 -5.91
C HIS A 58 -8.94 6.83 -5.34
N TYR A 59 -8.12 7.47 -6.17
CA TYR A 59 -6.76 7.91 -5.80
C TYR A 59 -6.67 8.71 -4.47
N ASN A 60 -7.68 9.51 -4.13
CA ASN A 60 -7.75 10.24 -2.85
C ASN A 60 -7.85 9.31 -1.63
N ASN A 61 -8.59 8.21 -1.75
CA ASN A 61 -8.75 7.23 -0.68
C ASN A 61 -7.40 6.53 -0.37
N LEU A 62 -6.51 6.38 -1.36
CA LEU A 62 -5.19 5.76 -1.15
C LEU A 62 -4.28 6.68 -0.31
N ILE A 63 -4.32 7.98 -0.59
CA ILE A 63 -3.59 8.99 0.19
C ILE A 63 -4.12 9.04 1.62
N ASP A 64 -5.45 9.01 1.80
CA ASP A 64 -6.07 8.98 3.12
C ASP A 64 -5.72 7.71 3.90
N HIS A 65 -5.67 6.55 3.23
CA HIS A 65 -5.20 5.29 3.83
C HIS A 65 -3.75 5.40 4.33
N ILE A 66 -2.85 5.98 3.52
CA ILE A 66 -1.45 6.21 3.91
C ILE A 66 -1.37 7.15 5.13
N ILE A 67 -2.11 8.27 5.11
CA ILE A 67 -2.09 9.23 6.22
C ILE A 67 -2.65 8.60 7.50
N ASN A 68 -3.76 7.86 7.40
CA ASN A 68 -4.39 7.23 8.56
C ASN A 68 -3.53 6.10 9.13
N GLY A 69 -2.87 5.30 8.30
CA GLY A 69 -1.90 4.30 8.75
C GLY A 69 -0.76 4.90 9.57
N LEU A 70 -0.22 6.03 9.13
CA LEU A 70 0.84 6.76 9.87
C LEU A 70 0.38 7.27 11.23
N ILE A 71 -0.89 7.68 11.37
CA ILE A 71 -1.45 8.15 12.65
C ILE A 71 -1.59 6.98 13.63
N VAL A 72 -2.04 5.81 13.15
CA VAL A 72 -2.19 4.60 13.97
C VAL A 72 -0.83 4.12 14.48
N ASP A 73 0.18 4.05 13.60
CA ASP A 73 1.54 3.65 14.00
C ASP A 73 2.17 4.64 14.99
N SER A 74 1.89 5.94 14.86
CA SER A 74 2.41 6.96 15.78
C SER A 74 1.82 6.86 17.19
N ASN A 75 0.57 6.40 17.32
CA ASN A 75 -0.11 6.22 18.60
C ASN A 75 0.33 4.91 19.30
N HIS A 76 0.79 3.91 18.55
CA HIS A 76 1.30 2.65 19.13
C HIS A 76 2.70 2.81 19.76
N VAL A 77 3.48 3.79 19.32
CA VAL A 77 4.80 4.09 19.91
C VAL A 77 4.68 4.81 21.27
N THR A 78 3.53 5.39 21.60
CA THR A 78 3.36 6.21 22.81
C THR A 78 2.87 5.45 24.04
N GLU A 79 2.41 4.20 23.91
CA GLU A 79 1.85 3.42 25.02
C GLU A 79 2.84 2.45 25.71
N ASP A 80 4.08 2.35 25.20
CA ASP A 80 5.16 1.51 25.76
C ASP A 80 6.23 2.29 26.56
N MET A 81 5.93 3.53 27.00
CA MET A 81 6.83 4.36 27.83
C MET A 81 6.34 4.56 29.26
#